data_AF-A0A838EUF8-F1
#
_entry.id   AF-A0A838EUF8-F1
#
_cell.length_a   1.000
_cell.length_b   1.000
_cell.length_c   1.000
_cell.angle_alpha   90.00
_cell.angle_beta   90.00
_cell.angle_gamma   90.00
#
_symmetry.space_group_name_H-M   'P 1'
#
loop_
_entity.id
_entity.type
_entity.pdbx_description
1 polymer ?
#
loop_
_entity_poly.entity_id
_entity_poly.type
_entity_poly.pdbx_seq_one_letter_code
_entity_poly.pdbx_strand_id
1 'polypeptide(L)' 'MVCGFLVDDIQQASQELVQAHIELVGPLQIDELSGNAWQHFRGPDGKLYELTYNPE' A
#
# COMPACT_ATOMS: atom_id res chain seq x y z
N MET A 1 -2.78 -10.47 -11.07
CA MET A 1 -3.50 -10.47 -9.78
C MET A 1 -2.49 -10.07 -8.72
N VAL A 2 -2.74 -8.98 -8.02
CA VAL A 2 -1.90 -8.51 -6.91
C VAL A 2 -2.62 -8.91 -5.62
N CYS A 3 -1.88 -9.30 -4.59
CA CYS A 3 -2.47 -9.56 -3.27
C CYS A 3 -2.52 -8.26 -2.47
N GLY A 4 -3.73 -7.88 -2.06
CA GLY A 4 -3.96 -6.69 -1.25
C GLY A 4 -4.07 -6.98 0.24
N PHE A 5 -3.39 -6.16 1.03
CA PHE A 5 -3.47 -6.15 2.49
C PHE A 5 -4.27 -4.93 2.94
N LEU A 6 -5.45 -5.17 3.52
CA LEU A 6 -6.24 -4.11 4.13
C LEU A 6 -5.56 -3.64 5.42
N VAL A 7 -5.33 -2.33 5.54
CA VAL A 7 -4.69 -1.70 6.71
C VAL A 7 -5.54 -0.55 7.23
N ASP A 8 -5.40 -0.26 8.53
CA ASP A 8 -6.12 0.83 9.18
C ASP A 8 -5.55 2.22 8.85
N ASP A 9 -4.22 2.31 8.67
CA ASP A 9 -3.52 3.53 8.27
C ASP A 9 -2.52 3.21 7.15
N ILE A 10 -2.90 3.56 5.93
CA ILE A 10 -2.06 3.31 4.75
C ILE A 10 -0.81 4.19 4.70
N GLN A 11 -0.83 5.39 5.32
CA GLN A 11 0.34 6.25 5.36
C GLN A 11 1.39 5.65 6.30
N GLN A 12 0.96 5.26 7.50
CA GLN A 12 1.83 4.58 8.45
C GLN A 12 2.38 3.27 7.85
N ALA A 13 1.52 2.41 7.31
CA ALA A 13 1.95 1.14 6.73
C ALA A 13 2.94 1.35 5.57
N SER A 14 2.73 2.37 4.73
CA SER A 14 3.68 2.71 3.66
C SER A 14 5.03 3.17 4.21
N GLN A 15 5.06 3.93 5.30
CA GLN A 15 6.30 4.33 5.97
C GLN A 15 7.03 3.13 6.58
N GLU A 16 6.30 2.19 7.19
CA GLU A 16 6.87 0.96 7.75
C GLU A 16 7.56 0.11 6.67
N LEU A 17 6.96 0.02 5.47
CA LEU A 17 7.60 -0.64 4.33
C LEU A 17 8.91 0.04 3.94
N VAL A 18 8.93 1.37 3.84
CA VAL A 18 10.17 2.11 3.52
C VAL A 18 11.24 1.90 4.60
N GLN A 19 10.86 1.93 5.88
CA GLN A 19 11.77 1.65 7.00
C GLN A 19 12.31 0.21 6.97
N ALA A 20 11.50 -0.74 6.51
CA ALA A 20 11.90 -2.12 6.26
C ALA A 20 12.73 -2.31 4.98
N HIS A 21 13.13 -1.23 4.29
CA HIS A 21 13.86 -1.25 3.02
C HIS A 21 13.08 -1.95 1.88
N ILE A 22 11.75 -1.93 1.96
CA ILE A 22 10.86 -2.43 0.91
C ILE A 22 10.60 -1.29 -0.09
N GLU A 23 10.71 -1.61 -1.38
CA GLU A 23 10.50 -0.66 -2.47
C GLU A 23 9.01 -0.35 -2.66
N LEU A 24 8.62 0.92 -2.57
CA LEU A 24 7.29 1.38 -2.99
C LEU A 24 7.25 1.58 -4.50
N VAL A 25 6.22 1.04 -5.13
CA VAL A 25 6.04 1.10 -6.59
C VAL A 25 5.02 2.17 -6.93
N GLY A 26 5.50 3.35 -7.31
CA GLY A 26 4.66 4.49 -7.62
C GLY A 26 4.08 5.20 -6.38
N PRO A 27 3.29 6.26 -6.60
CA PRO A 27 2.75 7.06 -5.51
C PRO A 27 1.49 6.45 -4.89
N LEU A 28 1.25 6.76 -3.62
CA LEU A 28 0.00 6.48 -2.93
C LEU A 28 -1.16 7.05 -3.74
N GLN A 29 -2.11 6.19 -4.06
CA GLN A 29 -3.35 6.58 -4.72
C GLN A 29 -4.42 6.76 -3.66
N ILE A 30 -5.18 7.85 -3.77
CA ILE A 30 -6.33 8.15 -2.90
C ILE A 30 -7.49 8.47 -3.83
N ASP A 31 -8.57 7.70 -3.69
CA ASP A 31 -9.83 7.99 -4.34
C ASP A 31 -10.61 8.98 -3.47
N GLU A 32 -10.71 10.23 -3.93
CA GLU A 32 -11.32 11.30 -3.14
C GLU A 32 -12.86 11.16 -2.99
N LEU A 33 -13.50 10.33 -3.81
CA LEU A 33 -14.95 10.11 -3.76
C LEU A 33 -15.33 9.08 -2.70
N SER A 34 -14.56 8.01 -2.59
CA SER A 34 -14.79 6.89 -1.67
C SER A 34 -13.91 6.94 -0.42
N GLY A 35 -12.83 7.71 -0.44
CA GLY A 35 -11.80 7.71 0.61
C GLY A 35 -10.94 6.45 0.60
N ASN A 36 -11.12 5.55 -0.37
CA ASN A 36 -10.27 4.39 -0.55
C ASN A 36 -8.86 4.83 -0.93
N ALA A 37 -7.87 4.10 -0.47
CA ALA A 37 -6.49 4.37 -0.85
C ALA A 37 -5.73 3.06 -1.12
N TRP A 38 -4.73 3.13 -1.98
CA TRP A 38 -3.87 1.99 -2.25
C TRP A 38 -2.42 2.40 -2.57
N GLN A 39 -1.48 1.59 -2.10
CA GLN A 39 -0.05 1.75 -2.34
C GLN A 39 0.54 0.43 -2.80
N HIS A 40 1.14 0.40 -3.99
CA HIS A 40 1.87 -0.78 -4.45
C HIS A 40 3.27 -0.82 -3.85
N PHE A 41 3.77 -2.02 -3.61
CA PHE A 41 5.14 -2.25 -3.15
C PHE A 41 5.69 -3.59 -3.67
N ARG A 42 7.02 -3.70 -3.73
CA ARG A 42 7.69 -4.92 -4.12
C ARG A 42 8.22 -5.64 -2.88
N GLY A 43 7.66 -6.81 -2.61
CA GLY A 43 8.08 -7.65 -1.50
C GLY A 43 9.52 -8.15 -1.64
N PRO A 44 10.12 -8.67 -0.56
CA PRO A 44 11.49 -9.22 -0.58
C PRO A 44 11.64 -10.44 -1.50
N ASP A 45 10.54 -11.08 -1.87
CA ASP A 45 10.47 -12.16 -2.86
C ASP A 45 10.44 -11.64 -4.32
N GLY A 46 10.49 -10.31 -4.51
CA GLY A 46 10.43 -9.65 -5.81
C GLY A 46 9.02 -9.54 -6.39
N LYS A 47 7.98 -9.98 -5.67
CA LYS A 47 6.59 -9.91 -6.16
C LYS A 47 5.96 -8.56 -5.83
N LEU A 48 4.98 -8.18 -6.67
CA LEU A 48 4.18 -6.98 -6.46
C LEU A 48 3.02 -7.29 -5.51
N TYR A 49 2.88 -6.46 -4.50
CA TYR A 49 1.80 -6.46 -3.52
C TYR A 49 1.17 -5.07 -3.45
N GLU A 50 0.02 -4.97 -2.81
CA GLU A 50 -0.63 -3.69 -2.54
C GLU A 50 -1.06 -3.61 -1.08
N LEU A 51 -0.89 -2.44 -0.48
CA LEU A 51 -1.63 -2.03 0.70
C LEU A 51 -2.92 -1.38 0.23
N THR A 52 -4.03 -1.68 0.89
CA THR A 52 -5.33 -1.05 0.64
C THR A 52 -5.88 -0.49 1.93
N TYR A 53 -6.56 0.64 1.84
CA TYR A 53 -7.33 1.23 2.91
C TYR A 53 -8.74 1.48 2.40
N ASN A 54 -9.70 1.14 3.26
CA ASN A 54 -11.10 1.37 3.00
C ASN A 54 -11.72 1.99 4.27
N PRO A 55 -12.34 3.18 4.17
CA PRO A 55 -12.98 3.83 5.31
C PRO A 55 -14.36 3.24 5.69
N GLU A 56 -14.83 2.17 5.03
CA GLU A 56 -16.10 1.47 5.33
C GLU A 56 -16.27 1.01 6.78
#